data_AF-A0AA90QMM0-F1
#
_entry.id   AF-A0AA90QMM0-F1
#
_cell.length_a   1.000
_cell.length_b   1.000
_cell.length_c   1.000
_cell.angle_alpha   90.00
_cell.angle_beta   90.00
_cell.angle_gamma   90.00
#
_symmetry.space_group_name_H-M   'P 1'
#
loop_
_entity.id
_entity.type
_entity.pdbx_description
1 polymer ?
#
loop_
_entity_poly.entity_id
_entity_poly.type
_entity_poly.pdbx_seq_one_letter_code
_entity_poly.pdbx_strand_id
1 'polypeptide(L)' 'MTNRIGNKDEAQHRGKAEKKDIKRTNIAREAIKKAIAASKYRNQVRNQPAPEAFLPPA' A
#
# COMPACT_ATOMS: atom_id res chain seq x y z
N MET A 1 33.47 4.29 1.58
CA MET A 1 32.97 5.17 0.49
C MET A 1 31.58 5.63 0.85
N THR A 2 31.40 6.92 1.13
CA THR A 2 30.08 7.52 1.33
C THR A 2 29.40 7.63 -0.03
N ASN A 3 28.32 6.88 -0.23
CA ASN A 3 27.54 6.94 -1.45
C ASN A 3 26.95 8.35 -1.58
N ARG A 4 27.53 9.22 -2.42
CA ARG A 4 26.99 10.57 -2.66
C ARG A 4 25.59 10.44 -3.26
N ILE A 5 24.60 10.85 -2.48
CA ILE A 5 23.18 10.97 -2.83
C ILE A 5 23.04 12.23 -3.71
N GLY A 6 23.73 12.26 -4.84
CA GLY A 6 23.73 13.45 -5.70
C GLY A 6 22.53 13.48 -6.65
N ASN A 7 22.11 12.31 -7.15
CA ASN A 7 21.03 12.18 -8.14
C ASN A 7 20.41 10.77 -8.20
N LYS A 8 20.66 9.94 -7.17
CA LYS A 8 20.20 8.55 -7.14
C LYS A 8 19.12 8.43 -6.08
N ASP A 9 17.99 7.88 -6.50
CA ASP A 9 16.88 7.58 -5.61
C ASP A 9 17.27 6.46 -4.63
N GLU A 10 16.70 6.41 -3.43
CA GLU A 10 17.05 5.41 -2.42
C GLU A 10 16.93 3.99 -2.96
N ALA A 11 15.92 3.75 -3.81
CA ALA A 11 15.70 2.49 -4.47
C ALA A 11 16.87 2.08 -5.40
N GLN A 12 17.63 3.03 -5.93
CA GLN A 12 18.79 2.75 -6.79
C GLN A 12 20.01 2.31 -5.97
N HIS A 13 20.10 2.72 -4.70
CA HIS A 13 21.15 2.28 -3.79
C HIS A 13 20.93 0.88 -3.22
N ARG A 14 19.70 0.34 -3.32
CA ARG A 14 19.35 -0.99 -2.80
C ARG A 14 19.96 -2.12 -3.61
N GLY A 15 20.45 -3.14 -2.91
CA GLY A 15 20.95 -4.38 -3.50
C GLY A 15 19.84 -5.21 -4.18
N LYS A 16 20.24 -6.21 -4.98
CA LYS A 16 19.29 -7.12 -5.65
C LYS A 16 18.42 -7.91 -4.67
N ALA A 17 18.99 -8.35 -3.55
CA ALA A 17 18.28 -9.10 -2.51
C ALA A 17 17.20 -8.24 -1.84
N GLU A 18 17.58 -7.04 -1.36
CA GLU A 18 16.65 -6.09 -0.74
C GLU A 18 15.48 -5.72 -1.66
N LYS A 19 15.75 -5.48 -2.95
CA LYS A 19 14.69 -5.22 -3.93
C LYS A 19 13.70 -6.38 -4.06
N LYS A 20 14.20 -7.62 -4.02
CA LYS A 20 13.35 -8.82 -4.09
C LYS A 20 12.47 -8.95 -2.85
N ASP A 21 13.02 -8.71 -1.66
CA ASP A 21 12.29 -8.79 -0.40
C ASP A 21 11.24 -7.68 -0.28
N ILE A 22 11.59 -6.45 -0.68
CA ILE A 22 10.63 -5.34 -0.78
C ILE A 22 9.50 -5.67 -1.76
N LYS A 23 9.83 -6.23 -2.94
CA LYS A 23 8.80 -6.64 -3.91
C LYS A 23 7.86 -7.69 -3.32
N ARG A 24 8.40 -8.72 -2.64
CA ARG A 24 7.59 -9.78 -2.02
C ARG A 24 6.67 -9.23 -0.93
N THR A 25 7.19 -8.38 -0.05
CA THR A 25 6.41 -7.77 1.03
C THR A 25 5.33 -6.82 0.48
N ASN A 26 5.63 -6.05 -0.56
CA ASN A 26 4.65 -5.18 -1.21
C ASN A 26 3.51 -5.98 -1.86
N ILE A 27 3.81 -7.09 -2.54
CA ILE A 27 2.77 -7.95 -3.12
C ILE A 27 1.84 -8.49 -2.02
N ALA A 28 2.38 -8.96 -0.90
CA ALA A 28 1.59 -9.45 0.22
C ALA A 28 0.70 -8.35 0.82
N ARG A 29 1.24 -7.14 1.02
CA ARG A 29 0.47 -5.99 1.50
C ARG A 29 -0.66 -5.59 0.55
N GLU A 30 -0.39 -5.57 -0.76
CA GLU A 30 -1.41 -5.26 -1.76
C GLU A 30 -2.50 -6.34 -1.84
N ALA A 31 -2.16 -7.61 -1.65
CA ALA A 31 -3.14 -8.68 -1.57
C ALA A 31 -4.09 -8.48 -0.39
N ILE A 32 -3.56 -8.09 0.78
CA ILE A 32 -4.37 -7.77 1.97
C ILE A 32 -5.28 -6.56 1.71
N LYS A 33 -4.75 -5.47 1.15
CA LYS A 33 -5.55 -4.28 0.80
C LYS A 33 -6.69 -4.62 -0.15
N LYS A 34 -6.43 -5.44 -1.18
CA LYS A 34 -7.44 -5.89 -2.12
C LYS A 34 -8.51 -6.74 -1.45
N ALA A 35 -8.13 -7.65 -0.55
CA ALA A 35 -9.09 -8.46 0.20
C ALA A 35 -9.99 -7.60 1.09
N ILE A 36 -9.42 -6.61 1.80
CA ILE A 36 -10.17 -5.66 2.63
C ILE A 36 -11.10 -4.80 1.78
N ALA A 37 -10.63 -4.29 0.64
CA ALA A 37 -11.46 -3.51 -0.26
C ALA A 37 -12.59 -4.36 -0.84
N ALA A 38 -12.30 -5.59 -1.26
CA ALA A 38 -13.30 -6.52 -1.76
C ALA A 38 -14.37 -6.83 -0.70
N SER A 39 -13.99 -7.04 0.57
CA SER A 39 -14.95 -7.25 1.65
C SER A 39 -15.76 -5.99 1.95
N LYS A 40 -15.12 -4.82 1.99
CA LYS A 40 -15.76 -3.54 2.30
C LYS A 40 -16.77 -3.14 1.23
N TYR A 41 -16.45 -3.38 -0.04
CA TYR A 41 -17.23 -2.90 -1.17
C TYR A 41 -18.07 -3.98 -1.86
N ARG A 42 -18.06 -5.23 -1.36
CA ARG A 42 -18.78 -6.38 -1.95
C ARG A 42 -20.23 -6.07 -2.30
N ASN A 43 -20.92 -5.33 -1.44
CA ASN A 43 -22.33 -4.96 -1.58
C ASN A 43 -22.53 -3.46 -1.79
N GLN A 44 -21.46 -2.69 -2.03
CA GLN A 44 -21.59 -1.25 -2.24
C GLN A 44 -22.16 -1.02 -3.64
N VAL A 45 -23.32 -0.35 -3.70
CA VAL A 45 -23.92 0.09 -4.96
C VAL A 45 -23.10 1.26 -5.51
N ARG A 46 -22.75 1.19 -6.80
CA ARG A 46 -21.96 2.23 -7.48
C ARG A 46 -22.66 3.59 -7.39
N ASN A 47 -21.90 4.65 -7.10
CA ASN A 47 -22.37 6.03 -6.93
C ASN A 47 -23.31 6.28 -5.73
N GLN A 48 -23.38 5.37 -4.75
CA GLN A 48 -24.00 5.67 -3.46
C GLN A 48 -22.95 6.29 -2.52
N PRO A 49 -23.35 7.29 -1.69
CA PRO A 49 -22.48 7.78 -0.65
C PRO A 49 -22.04 6.61 0.23
N ALA A 50 -20.77 6.59 0.61
CA ALA A 50 -20.28 5.58 1.54
C ALA A 50 -21.13 5.68 2.82
N PRO A 51 -21.54 4.53 3.41
CA PRO A 51 -22.28 4.57 4.67
C PRO A 51 -21.44 5.36 5.67
N GLU A 52 -22.00 6.45 6.21
CA GLU A 52 -21.35 7.24 7.23
C GLU A 52 -20.86 6.29 8.32
N ALA A 53 -19.55 6.28 8.56
CA ALA A 53 -19.03 5.66 9.75
C ALA A 53 -19.65 6.45 10.90
N PHE A 54 -20.62 5.85 11.59
CA PHE A 54 -21.25 6.41 12.78
C PHE A 54 -20.15 6.70 13.81
N LEU A 55 -19.62 7.92 13.76
CA LEU A 55 -18.72 8.43 14.78
C LEU A 55 -19.64 8.93 15.90
N PRO A 56 -19.56 8.36 17.11
CA PRO A 56 -20.35 8.86 18.21
C PRO A 56 -19.98 10.33 18.48
N PRO A 57 -20.97 11.17 18.86
CA PRO A 57 -20.71 12.56 19.21
C PRO A 57 -19.72 12.65 20.38
N ALA A 58 -18.86 13.67 20.31
CA ALA A 58 -17.79 13.96 21.25
C ALA A 58 -18.29 14.27 22.67
#